data_AF-A0A1S2CJJ9-F1
#
_entry.id   AF-A0A1S2CJJ9-F1
#
_cell.length_a   1.000
_cell.length_b   1.000
_cell.length_c   1.000
_cell.angle_alpha   90.00
_cell.angle_beta   90.00
_cell.angle_gamma   90.00
#
_symmetry.space_group_name_H-M   'P 1'
#
loop_
_entity.id
_entity.type
_entity.pdbx_description
1 polymer ?
#
loop_
_entity_poly.entity_id
_entity_poly.type
_entity_poly.pdbx_seq_one_letter_code
_entity_poly.pdbx_strand_id
1 'polypeptide(L)'
;MRNAVDDYFGDKRQAKLYGSQVDILLTNDKDTWLSAAETAYTKYDAVIIGTHHTIRDSENNYVPPKELINQAYVSSPIPIFSFWDISIGAQEALGGFTISASQEGITGARLASLILNGVDPERVPQIKSLSGHYVYSKSGMEHWNIKLSPLIASQANFIE
;
A
#
# COMPACT_ATOMS: atom_id res chain seq x y z
N MET A 1 5.53 7.00 4.90
CA MET A 1 6.23 6.68 3.64
C MET A 1 7.45 7.54 3.35
N ARG A 2 7.48 8.86 3.62
CA ARG A 2 8.62 9.74 3.26
C ARG A 2 10.00 9.18 3.61
N ASN A 3 10.25 8.84 4.88
CA ASN A 3 11.56 8.32 5.30
C ASN A 3 11.95 7.04 4.55
N ALA A 4 11.03 6.08 4.38
CA ALA A 4 11.32 4.84 3.65
C ALA A 4 11.63 5.09 2.16
N VAL A 5 10.97 6.07 1.53
CA VAL A 5 11.27 6.47 0.15
C VAL A 5 12.62 7.17 0.08
N ASP A 6 12.91 8.09 0.99
CA ASP A 6 14.18 8.80 1.03
C ASP A 6 15.36 7.83 1.33
N ASP A 7 15.17 6.83 2.19
CA ASP A 7 16.18 5.80 2.49
C ASP A 7 16.53 4.93 1.26
N TYR A 8 15.54 4.59 0.42
CA TYR A 8 15.75 3.71 -0.73
C TYR A 8 16.09 4.46 -2.03
N PHE A 9 15.43 5.60 -2.28
CA PHE A 9 15.52 6.37 -3.52
C PHE A 9 16.30 7.68 -3.36
N GLY A 10 16.57 8.15 -2.14
CA GLY A 10 17.10 9.48 -1.89
C GLY A 10 16.14 10.55 -2.42
N ASP A 11 16.70 11.56 -3.07
CA ASP A 11 15.93 12.63 -3.70
C ASP A 11 15.32 12.23 -5.05
N LYS A 12 15.63 11.04 -5.57
CA LYS A 12 15.08 10.59 -6.86
C LYS A 12 13.58 10.34 -6.73
N ARG A 13 12.84 10.79 -7.74
CA ARG A 13 11.40 10.52 -7.88
C ARG A 13 11.07 9.71 -9.12
N GLN A 14 12.10 9.21 -9.79
CA GLN A 14 12.00 8.31 -10.93
C GLN A 14 13.09 7.26 -10.83
N ALA A 15 12.76 6.01 -11.13
CA ALA A 15 13.68 4.89 -11.11
C ALA A 15 13.29 3.82 -12.12
N LYS A 16 14.26 3.00 -12.52
CA LYS A 16 14.01 1.77 -13.26
C LYS A 16 14.24 0.56 -12.35
N LEU A 17 13.19 -0.21 -12.07
CA LEU A 17 13.23 -1.37 -11.18
C LEU A 17 12.81 -2.61 -11.95
N TYR A 18 13.68 -3.61 -12.03
CA TYR A 18 13.40 -4.90 -12.71
C TYR A 18 12.83 -4.76 -14.13
N GLY A 19 13.24 -3.71 -14.85
CA GLY A 19 12.76 -3.42 -16.21
C GLY A 19 11.59 -2.42 -16.28
N SER A 20 10.89 -2.17 -15.18
CA SER A 20 9.77 -1.23 -15.10
C SER A 20 10.24 0.19 -14.78
N GLN A 21 9.68 1.19 -15.47
CA GLN A 21 9.82 2.59 -15.10
C GLN A 21 8.84 2.91 -13.97
N VAL A 22 9.33 3.56 -12.92
CA VAL A 22 8.54 3.92 -11.74
C VAL A 22 8.77 5.39 -11.44
N ASP A 23 7.67 6.11 -11.28
CA ASP A 23 7.64 7.50 -10.84
C ASP A 23 6.96 7.57 -9.48
N ILE A 24 7.51 8.39 -8.58
CA ILE A 24 7.16 8.41 -7.15
C ILE A 24 6.55 9.77 -6.81
N LEU A 25 5.30 9.75 -6.39
CA LEU A 25 4.61 10.90 -5.82
C LEU A 25 4.56 10.77 -4.28
N LEU A 26 5.07 11.80 -3.60
CA LEU A 26 4.88 11.97 -2.16
C LEU A 26 4.02 13.21 -1.95
N THR A 27 2.80 13.00 -1.43
CA THR A 27 1.89 14.09 -1.11
C THR A 27 1.09 13.76 0.15
N ASN A 28 0.71 14.78 0.89
CA ASN A 28 -0.30 14.74 1.95
C ASN A 28 -1.55 15.56 1.61
N ASP A 29 -1.66 16.05 0.37
CA ASP A 29 -2.77 16.84 -0.14
C ASP A 29 -3.78 15.94 -0.88
N LYS A 30 -5.05 16.06 -0.52
CA LYS A 30 -6.16 15.23 -1.04
C LYS A 30 -6.29 15.36 -2.56
N ASP A 31 -6.31 16.59 -3.06
CA ASP A 31 -6.62 16.86 -4.45
C ASP A 31 -5.49 16.35 -5.36
N THR A 32 -4.24 16.58 -4.95
CA THR A 32 -3.06 16.02 -5.62
C THR A 32 -3.09 14.49 -5.62
N TRP A 33 -3.47 13.87 -4.50
CA TRP A 33 -3.52 12.41 -4.38
C TRP A 33 -4.59 11.79 -5.29
N LEU A 34 -5.81 12.33 -5.27
CA LEU A 34 -6.91 11.84 -6.12
C LEU A 34 -6.66 12.10 -7.60
N SER A 35 -6.19 13.29 -7.95
CA SER A 35 -5.87 13.64 -9.34
C SER A 35 -4.77 12.74 -9.91
N ALA A 36 -3.77 12.37 -9.10
CA ALA A 36 -2.75 11.43 -9.51
C ALA A 36 -3.33 10.04 -9.83
N ALA A 37 -4.25 9.53 -9.01
CA ALA A 37 -4.91 8.25 -9.26
C ALA A 37 -5.84 8.30 -10.49
N GLU A 38 -6.59 9.37 -10.66
CA GLU A 38 -7.52 9.58 -11.77
C GLU A 38 -6.80 9.72 -13.12
N THR A 39 -5.70 10.46 -13.17
CA THR A 39 -5.00 10.81 -14.43
C THR A 39 -3.84 9.88 -14.78
N ALA A 40 -3.51 8.92 -13.93
CA ALA A 40 -2.35 8.04 -14.11
C ALA A 40 -2.38 7.23 -15.42
N TYR A 41 -3.56 6.86 -15.92
CA TYR A 41 -3.73 6.12 -17.18
C TYR A 41 -3.12 6.82 -18.41
N THR A 42 -2.88 8.13 -18.33
CA THR A 42 -2.25 8.89 -19.41
C THR A 42 -0.77 8.54 -19.62
N LYS A 43 -0.13 7.92 -18.62
CA LYS A 43 1.32 7.64 -18.60
C LYS A 43 1.71 6.28 -18.05
N TYR A 44 0.85 5.63 -17.26
CA TYR A 44 1.18 4.43 -16.51
C TYR A 44 0.14 3.33 -16.74
N ASP A 45 0.57 2.08 -16.59
CA ASP A 45 -0.30 0.90 -16.69
C ASP A 45 -0.97 0.52 -15.36
N ALA A 46 -0.41 0.98 -14.24
CA ALA A 46 -0.91 0.71 -12.90
C ALA A 46 -0.45 1.77 -11.90
N VAL A 47 -1.14 1.85 -10.77
CA VAL A 47 -0.76 2.64 -9.60
C VAL A 47 -0.44 1.70 -8.44
N ILE A 48 0.58 2.02 -7.64
CA ILE A 48 0.85 1.34 -6.37
C ILE A 48 0.76 2.38 -5.26
N ILE A 49 -0.16 2.18 -4.32
CA ILE A 49 -0.32 3.08 -3.18
C ILE A 49 0.51 2.62 -1.98
N GLY A 50 1.12 3.60 -1.32
CA GLY A 50 1.66 3.47 0.02
C GLY A 50 0.65 3.83 1.10
N THR A 51 1.14 4.04 2.32
CA THR A 51 0.31 4.55 3.41
C THR A 51 -0.26 5.94 3.08
N HIS A 52 -1.58 6.09 3.08
CA HIS A 52 -2.30 7.35 2.84
C HIS A 52 -3.07 7.87 4.07
N HIS A 53 -2.58 7.55 5.27
CA HIS A 53 -3.26 7.86 6.54
C HIS A 53 -2.95 9.26 7.09
N THR A 54 -2.33 10.11 6.27
CA THR A 54 -1.93 11.47 6.65
C THR A 54 -2.46 12.52 5.67
N ILE A 55 -3.35 12.12 4.76
CA ILE A 55 -3.92 13.00 3.73
C ILE A 55 -4.85 14.02 4.38
N ARG A 56 -4.79 15.26 3.90
CA ARG A 56 -5.62 16.38 4.33
C ARG A 56 -6.24 17.09 3.14
N ASP A 57 -7.42 17.67 3.35
CA ASP A 57 -8.06 18.52 2.35
C ASP A 57 -7.50 19.95 2.35
N SER A 58 -8.04 20.81 1.49
CA SER A 58 -7.63 22.22 1.34
C SER A 58 -7.92 23.08 2.57
N GLU A 59 -8.84 22.65 3.43
CA GLU A 59 -9.14 23.25 4.74
C GLU A 59 -8.29 22.66 5.86
N ASN A 60 -7.32 21.78 5.53
CA ASN A 60 -6.43 21.07 6.44
C ASN A 60 -7.14 20.05 7.36
N ASN A 61 -8.35 19.64 7.03
CA ASN A 61 -9.06 18.57 7.74
C ASN A 61 -8.48 17.20 7.37
N TYR A 62 -8.50 16.28 8.33
CA TYR A 62 -8.09 14.89 8.08
C TYR A 62 -9.12 14.18 7.20
N VAL A 63 -8.65 13.52 6.14
CA VAL A 63 -9.50 12.73 5.25
C VAL A 63 -9.46 11.26 5.66
N PRO A 64 -10.61 10.61 5.90
CA PRO A 64 -10.66 9.19 6.20
C PRO A 64 -10.03 8.34 5.07
N PRO A 65 -9.06 7.46 5.37
CA PRO A 65 -8.31 6.69 4.37
C PRO A 65 -9.20 5.82 3.49
N LYS A 66 -10.26 5.24 4.08
CA LYS A 66 -11.24 4.41 3.37
C LYS A 66 -12.08 5.23 2.38
N GLU A 67 -12.47 6.44 2.76
CA GLU A 67 -13.21 7.35 1.87
C GLU A 67 -12.34 7.78 0.69
N LEU A 68 -11.07 8.11 0.96
CA LEU A 68 -10.14 8.55 -0.06
C LEU A 68 -9.86 7.47 -1.11
N ILE A 69 -9.54 6.25 -0.67
CA ILE A 69 -9.25 5.14 -1.60
C ILE A 69 -10.50 4.70 -2.36
N ASN A 70 -11.68 4.82 -1.76
CA ASN A 70 -12.94 4.54 -2.45
C ASN A 70 -13.18 5.53 -3.61
N GLN A 71 -12.89 6.81 -3.42
CA GLN A 71 -12.97 7.80 -4.50
C GLN A 71 -12.00 7.47 -5.63
N ALA A 72 -10.74 7.09 -5.30
CA ALA A 72 -9.78 6.67 -6.32
C ALA A 72 -10.15 5.35 -7.02
N TYR A 73 -10.75 4.39 -6.31
CA TYR A 73 -11.28 3.16 -6.90
C TYR A 73 -12.29 3.48 -8.00
N VAL A 74 -13.23 4.39 -7.73
CA VAL A 74 -14.28 4.75 -8.69
C VAL A 74 -13.73 5.56 -9.87
N SER A 75 -12.77 6.46 -9.63
CA SER A 75 -12.29 7.39 -10.66
C SER A 75 -11.12 6.86 -11.50
N SER A 76 -10.33 5.91 -11.00
CA SER A 76 -9.12 5.47 -11.69
C SER A 76 -9.41 4.44 -12.78
N PRO A 77 -9.07 4.73 -14.06
CA PRO A 77 -9.30 3.78 -15.16
C PRO A 77 -8.33 2.58 -15.18
N ILE A 78 -7.28 2.61 -14.36
CA ILE A 78 -6.23 1.59 -14.31
C ILE A 78 -6.14 0.97 -12.91
N PRO A 79 -5.63 -0.27 -12.77
CA PRO A 79 -5.63 -0.96 -11.49
C PRO A 79 -4.76 -0.27 -10.44
N ILE A 80 -5.30 -0.19 -9.23
CA ILE A 80 -4.60 0.29 -8.03
C ILE A 80 -4.15 -0.91 -7.20
N PHE A 81 -2.85 -1.07 -7.01
CA PHE A 81 -2.24 -2.05 -6.11
C PHE A 81 -1.82 -1.38 -4.80
N SER A 82 -1.57 -2.18 -3.76
CA SER A 82 -1.14 -1.66 -2.44
C SER A 82 0.13 -2.35 -1.94
N PHE A 83 0.94 -1.64 -1.15
CA PHE A 83 2.03 -2.26 -0.38
C PHE A 83 1.54 -2.95 0.90
N TRP A 84 0.37 -2.58 1.43
CA TRP A 84 -0.18 -3.09 2.70
C TRP A 84 -1.56 -3.70 2.50
N ASP A 85 -1.82 -4.81 3.18
CA ASP A 85 -3.10 -5.54 3.11
C ASP A 85 -4.31 -4.73 3.65
N ILE A 86 -4.08 -3.78 4.55
CA ILE A 86 -5.10 -2.90 5.15
C ILE A 86 -5.81 -1.96 4.15
N SER A 87 -5.36 -1.90 2.90
CA SER A 87 -5.95 -1.05 1.86
C SER A 87 -6.53 -1.87 0.71
N ILE A 88 -6.72 -3.17 0.90
CA ILE A 88 -7.29 -4.09 -0.08
C ILE A 88 -8.67 -4.53 0.44
N GLY A 89 -9.66 -4.46 -0.44
CA GLY A 89 -11.04 -4.84 -0.10
C GLY A 89 -12.04 -4.40 -1.16
N ALA A 90 -13.32 -4.43 -0.79
CA ALA A 90 -14.40 -3.99 -1.65
C ALA A 90 -14.33 -2.47 -1.86
N GLN A 91 -14.24 -2.06 -3.14
CA GLN A 91 -14.08 -0.66 -3.55
C GLN A 91 -12.83 0.02 -2.96
N GLU A 92 -11.73 -0.73 -2.86
CA GLU A 92 -10.41 -0.28 -2.40
C GLU A 92 -9.33 -0.79 -3.39
N ALA A 93 -8.05 -0.89 -3.00
CA ALA A 93 -7.04 -1.42 -3.92
C ALA A 93 -7.34 -2.87 -4.35
N LEU A 94 -6.95 -3.20 -5.58
CA LEU A 94 -7.11 -4.54 -6.18
C LEU A 94 -6.36 -5.61 -5.41
N GLY A 95 -5.11 -5.35 -5.00
CA GLY A 95 -4.28 -6.39 -4.41
C GLY A 95 -2.79 -6.17 -4.55
N GLY A 96 -2.04 -7.26 -4.43
CA GLY A 96 -0.60 -7.31 -4.69
C GLY A 96 0.12 -8.38 -3.86
N PHE A 97 1.44 -8.31 -3.89
CA PHE A 97 2.29 -8.96 -2.88
C PHE A 97 2.54 -7.95 -1.76
N THR A 98 1.82 -8.10 -0.65
CA THR A 98 1.68 -7.04 0.37
C THR A 98 2.25 -7.45 1.72
N ILE A 99 2.61 -6.45 2.50
CA ILE A 99 2.94 -6.59 3.92
C ILE A 99 1.65 -6.88 4.70
N SER A 100 1.68 -7.87 5.58
CA SER A 100 0.54 -8.16 6.45
C SER A 100 0.55 -7.31 7.72
N ALA A 101 -0.38 -6.38 7.85
CA ALA A 101 -0.49 -5.56 9.07
C ALA A 101 -0.84 -6.39 10.31
N SER A 102 -1.59 -7.49 10.14
CA SER A 102 -1.86 -8.43 11.24
C SER A 102 -0.57 -9.08 11.76
N GLN A 103 0.31 -9.52 10.86
CA GLN A 103 1.60 -10.10 11.26
C GLN A 103 2.56 -9.06 11.87
N GLU A 104 2.55 -7.82 11.37
CA GLU A 104 3.26 -6.72 12.03
C GLU A 104 2.73 -6.50 13.46
N GLY A 105 1.41 -6.51 13.65
CA GLY A 105 0.77 -6.38 14.96
C GLY A 105 1.16 -7.50 15.92
N ILE A 106 1.17 -8.76 15.46
CA ILE A 106 1.63 -9.91 16.25
C ILE A 106 3.10 -9.77 16.62
N THR A 107 3.94 -9.33 15.69
CA THR A 107 5.38 -9.09 15.94
C THR A 107 5.56 -8.00 16.99
N GLY A 108 4.84 -6.89 16.87
CA GLY A 108 4.83 -5.82 17.87
C GLY A 108 4.40 -6.31 19.25
N ALA A 109 3.35 -7.12 19.33
CA ALA A 109 2.87 -7.70 20.58
C ALA A 109 3.92 -8.62 21.24
N ARG A 110 4.67 -9.40 20.44
CA ARG A 110 5.78 -10.23 20.94
C ARG A 110 6.90 -9.39 21.52
N LEU A 111 7.29 -8.30 20.83
CA LEU A 111 8.31 -7.37 21.34
C LEU A 111 7.86 -6.70 22.64
N ALA A 112 6.61 -6.24 22.70
CA ALA A 112 6.03 -5.68 23.92
C ALA A 112 6.04 -6.70 25.07
N SER A 113 5.71 -7.97 24.80
CA SER A 113 5.77 -9.05 25.79
C SER A 113 7.19 -9.25 26.35
N LEU A 114 8.25 -9.19 25.52
CA LEU A 114 9.63 -9.26 26.02
C LEU A 114 9.94 -8.16 27.03
N ILE A 115 9.54 -6.93 26.72
CA ILE A 115 9.74 -5.76 27.58
C ILE A 115 8.99 -5.94 28.91
N LEU A 116 7.72 -6.34 28.84
CA LEU A 116 6.89 -6.58 30.03
C LEU A 116 7.44 -7.70 30.93
N ASN A 117 8.22 -8.63 30.37
CA ASN A 117 8.90 -9.69 31.11
C ASN A 117 10.34 -9.29 31.54
N GLY A 118 10.69 -8.00 31.49
CA GLY A 118 11.92 -7.46 32.07
C GLY A 118 13.10 -7.32 31.12
N VAL A 119 12.92 -7.53 29.81
CA VAL A 119 13.95 -7.19 28.82
C VAL A 119 14.04 -5.67 28.67
N ASP A 120 15.23 -5.13 28.86
CA ASP A 120 15.53 -3.71 28.61
C ASP A 120 15.20 -3.35 27.14
N PRO A 121 14.38 -2.31 26.89
CA PRO A 121 14.05 -1.84 25.53
C PRO A 121 15.26 -1.62 24.63
N GLU A 122 16.40 -1.16 25.16
CA GLU A 122 17.62 -0.96 24.37
C GLU A 122 18.24 -2.28 23.84
N ARG A 123 17.87 -3.41 24.46
CA ARG A 123 18.34 -4.75 24.10
C ARG A 123 17.35 -5.51 23.22
N VAL A 124 16.19 -4.94 22.93
CA VAL A 124 15.18 -5.57 22.07
C VAL A 124 15.71 -5.58 20.63
N PRO A 125 15.77 -6.75 19.96
CA PRO A 125 16.31 -6.83 18.61
C PRO A 125 15.43 -6.08 17.61
N GLN A 126 16.06 -5.42 16.63
CA GLN A 126 15.34 -4.91 15.47
C GLN A 126 14.92 -6.09 14.57
N ILE A 127 13.62 -6.36 14.53
CA ILE A 127 13.06 -7.41 13.68
C ILE A 127 12.61 -6.79 12.36
N LYS A 128 13.22 -7.23 11.26
CA LYS A 128 12.67 -7.00 9.92
C LYS A 128 11.64 -8.08 9.65
N SER A 129 10.38 -7.70 9.62
CA SER A 129 9.31 -8.63 9.27
C SER A 129 9.40 -8.98 7.78
N LEU A 130 9.26 -10.27 7.46
CA LEU A 130 9.22 -10.82 6.10
C LEU A 130 7.81 -11.32 5.77
N SER A 131 6.80 -10.54 6.15
CA SER A 131 5.37 -10.88 6.13
C SER A 131 4.68 -10.65 4.77
N GLY A 132 5.44 -10.80 3.67
CA GLY A 132 4.92 -10.65 2.32
C GLY A 132 3.98 -11.80 1.94
N HIS A 133 2.79 -11.50 1.45
CA HIS A 133 1.85 -12.50 0.95
C HIS A 133 1.02 -11.95 -0.22
N TYR A 134 0.52 -12.84 -1.07
CA TYR A 134 -0.40 -12.46 -2.14
C TYR A 134 -1.81 -12.33 -1.60
N VAL A 135 -2.43 -11.16 -1.79
CA VAL A 135 -3.84 -10.92 -1.46
C VAL A 135 -4.49 -10.05 -2.54
N TYR A 136 -5.70 -10.42 -2.93
CA TYR A 136 -6.45 -9.77 -3.99
C TYR A 136 -7.93 -9.67 -3.66
N SER A 137 -8.54 -8.51 -3.91
CA SER A 137 -9.98 -8.25 -3.87
C SER A 137 -10.63 -8.80 -5.15
N LYS A 138 -11.61 -9.72 -5.06
CA LYS A 138 -12.31 -10.22 -6.26
C LYS A 138 -13.11 -9.10 -6.91
N SER A 139 -13.74 -8.21 -6.14
CA SER A 139 -14.44 -7.03 -6.69
C SER A 139 -13.49 -6.09 -7.45
N GLY A 140 -12.27 -5.86 -6.94
CA GLY A 140 -11.26 -5.09 -7.67
C GLY A 140 -10.81 -5.81 -8.93
N MET A 141 -10.55 -7.11 -8.84
CA MET A 141 -10.19 -7.95 -9.99
C MET A 141 -11.24 -7.90 -11.10
N GLU A 142 -12.52 -7.95 -10.75
CA GLU A 142 -13.64 -7.80 -11.66
C GLU A 142 -13.70 -6.38 -12.25
N HIS A 143 -13.61 -5.35 -11.40
CA HIS A 143 -13.72 -3.95 -11.80
C HIS A 143 -12.67 -3.54 -12.84
N TRP A 144 -11.42 -3.93 -12.66
CA TRP A 144 -10.34 -3.66 -13.62
C TRP A 144 -10.08 -4.81 -14.60
N ASN A 145 -10.93 -5.84 -14.63
CA ASN A 145 -10.82 -7.01 -15.50
C ASN A 145 -9.42 -7.67 -15.49
N ILE A 146 -8.84 -7.82 -14.30
CA ILE A 146 -7.53 -8.43 -14.11
C ILE A 146 -7.66 -9.94 -13.93
N LYS A 147 -6.73 -10.68 -14.56
CA LYS A 147 -6.59 -12.13 -14.39
C LYS A 147 -5.16 -12.44 -13.98
N LEU A 148 -5.00 -13.14 -12.88
CA LEU A 148 -3.68 -13.57 -12.41
C LEU A 148 -3.18 -14.74 -13.24
N SER A 149 -1.86 -14.87 -13.36
CA SER A 149 -1.27 -16.10 -13.87
C SER A 149 -1.60 -17.26 -12.93
N PRO A 150 -1.66 -18.51 -13.42
CA PRO A 150 -1.95 -19.67 -12.57
C PRO A 150 -1.00 -19.79 -11.37
N LEU A 151 0.27 -19.42 -11.54
CA LEU A 151 1.28 -19.43 -10.48
C LEU A 151 0.89 -18.51 -9.32
N ILE A 152 0.58 -17.23 -9.61
CA ILE A 152 0.21 -16.27 -8.57
C ILE A 152 -1.15 -16.64 -7.97
N ALA A 153 -2.13 -17.01 -8.80
CA ALA A 153 -3.46 -17.41 -8.34
C ALA A 153 -3.41 -18.57 -7.33
N SER A 154 -2.49 -19.53 -7.51
CA SER A 154 -2.34 -20.68 -6.60
C SER A 154 -1.83 -20.33 -5.20
N GLN A 155 -1.24 -19.15 -5.03
CA GLN A 155 -0.63 -18.68 -3.77
C GLN A 155 -1.40 -17.49 -3.17
N ALA A 156 -2.39 -16.98 -3.89
CA ALA A 156 -3.15 -15.80 -3.52
C ALA A 156 -4.27 -16.13 -2.53
N ASN A 157 -4.39 -15.30 -1.49
CA ASN A 157 -5.60 -15.21 -0.71
C ASN A 157 -6.57 -14.26 -1.40
N PHE A 158 -7.74 -14.75 -1.80
CA PHE A 158 -8.78 -13.90 -2.37
C PHE A 158 -9.75 -13.45 -1.29
N ILE A 159 -9.84 -12.15 -1.10
CA ILE A 159 -10.84 -11.49 -0.25
C ILE A 159 -11.87 -10.82 -1.15
N GLU A 160 -13.05 -10.52 -0.62
CA GLU A 160 -14.14 -9.86 -1.38
C GLU A 160 -14.34 -10.38 -2.80
#